data_AF-A0A8C8X460-F1
#
_entry.id   AF-A0A8C8X460-F1
#
_cell.length_a   1.000
_cell.length_b   1.000
_cell.length_c   1.000
_cell.angle_alpha   90.00
_cell.angle_beta   90.00
_cell.angle_gamma   90.00
#
_symmetry.space_group_name_H-M   'P 1'
#
loop_
_entity.id
_entity.type
_entity.pdbx_description
1 polymer ?
#
loop_
_entity_poly.entity_id
_entity_poly.type
_entity_poly.pdbx_seq_one_letter_code
_entity_poly.pdbx_strand_id
1 'polypeptide(L)'
;MEEFQRSTVPRKNVIEFRPPLYKQRYFFVKDIVNQYKPKKVADLGCGNATLLCMLKFHSCVQELVGVDLLMDRLLDWNSDKLSPSIGDHLGPRDLDLSIVLYRGSAVEKDSRLLGFDLITCIELIEHLDSEDLAKFPEVVFGYFSPGMVVISTPNSDFNPLFPASTFRNSDHKFEWNQTQFQHWASNVAKLYSYTVEFTGVGVPPPWAKHVGYCTQIGIFKKKQPDPGSWILAKPTGSRVSEPEEHAYQVVFTASFPSLQQKHFLLFVLCTEVLKEVEAIRQKYVWIMKRKESSEPESEEDTDSGLVRRPGLFLTDAQVAQIEKSPKPYSVGKRFYVPLKRLIGYPKVNRLVADVSTSQCACSGFFVRPMLM
;
A
#
# COMPACT_ATOMS: atom_id res chain seq x y z
N MET A 1 -21.31 -29.79 61.98
CA MET A 1 -20.00 -29.32 61.48
C MET A 1 -19.62 -30.24 60.34
N GLU A 2 -19.82 -29.79 59.11
CA GLU A 2 -19.21 -30.37 57.92
C GLU A 2 -19.20 -29.26 56.87
N GLU A 3 -18.07 -28.55 56.80
CA GLU A 3 -17.82 -27.52 55.80
C GLU A 3 -17.57 -28.19 54.45
N PHE A 4 -18.48 -27.96 53.50
CA PHE A 4 -18.31 -28.38 52.12
C PHE A 4 -17.31 -27.43 51.44
N GLN A 5 -16.03 -27.81 51.45
CA GLN A 5 -14.95 -27.09 50.79
C GLN A 5 -15.16 -27.15 49.27
N ARG A 6 -15.75 -26.11 48.70
CA ARG A 6 -15.90 -25.94 47.25
C ARG A 6 -14.50 -25.78 46.65
N SER A 7 -13.97 -26.85 46.05
CA SER A 7 -12.73 -26.76 45.26
C SER A 7 -12.99 -25.87 44.05
N THR A 8 -12.57 -24.61 44.11
CA THR A 8 -12.50 -23.74 42.94
C THR A 8 -11.35 -24.22 42.07
N VAL A 9 -11.64 -25.05 41.08
CA VAL A 9 -10.71 -25.33 39.98
C VAL A 9 -10.35 -23.98 39.35
N PRO A 10 -9.07 -23.57 39.29
CA PRO A 10 -8.72 -22.30 38.67
C PRO A 10 -9.13 -22.36 37.20
N ARG A 11 -9.98 -21.43 36.76
CA ARG A 11 -10.26 -21.26 35.33
C ARG A 11 -8.94 -20.97 34.64
N LYS A 12 -8.46 -21.88 33.78
CA LYS A 12 -7.32 -21.62 32.89
C LYS A 12 -7.68 -20.37 32.09
N ASN A 13 -6.95 -19.27 32.31
CA ASN A 13 -7.13 -18.04 31.55
C ASN A 13 -6.78 -18.33 30.08
N VAL A 14 -7.79 -18.36 29.21
CA VAL A 14 -7.57 -18.47 27.76
C VAL A 14 -6.93 -17.16 27.32
N ILE A 15 -5.71 -17.22 26.78
CA ILE A 15 -5.06 -16.04 26.23
C ILE A 15 -5.76 -15.67 24.94
N GLU A 16 -6.41 -14.50 24.96
CA GLU A 16 -7.09 -13.93 23.80
C GLU A 16 -6.37 -12.63 23.40
N PHE A 17 -6.05 -12.51 22.11
CA PHE A 17 -5.46 -11.29 21.55
C PHE A 17 -6.54 -10.44 20.90
N ARG A 18 -6.59 -9.15 21.25
CA ARG A 18 -7.49 -8.16 20.63
C ARG A 18 -6.66 -7.00 20.08
N PRO A 19 -6.60 -6.81 18.74
CA PRO A 19 -7.21 -7.65 17.70
C PRO A 19 -6.54 -9.04 17.59
N PRO A 20 -7.14 -10.01 16.88
CA PRO A 20 -6.55 -11.34 16.68
C PRO A 20 -5.10 -11.27 16.16
N LEU A 21 -4.27 -12.24 16.56
CA LEU A 21 -2.82 -12.18 16.35
C LEU A 21 -2.41 -12.03 14.87
N TYR A 22 -3.10 -12.72 13.96
CA TYR A 22 -2.84 -12.59 12.52
C TYR A 22 -3.07 -11.16 12.01
N LYS A 23 -4.08 -10.44 12.54
CA LYS A 23 -4.31 -9.03 12.21
C LYS A 23 -3.21 -8.14 12.77
N GLN A 24 -2.71 -8.43 13.97
CA GLN A 24 -1.57 -7.68 14.53
C GLN A 24 -0.33 -7.82 13.65
N ARG A 25 -0.03 -9.02 13.14
CA ARG A 25 1.08 -9.22 12.20
C ARG A 25 0.91 -8.39 10.92
N TYR A 26 -0.28 -8.38 10.34
CA TYR A 26 -0.55 -7.56 9.17
C TYR A 26 -0.45 -6.07 9.47
N PHE A 27 -1.00 -5.58 10.58
CA PHE A 27 -0.86 -4.18 10.99
C PHE A 27 0.59 -3.79 11.21
N PHE A 28 1.41 -4.68 11.78
CA PHE A 28 2.84 -4.46 11.91
C PHE A 28 3.50 -4.22 10.54
N VAL A 29 3.24 -5.08 9.55
CA VAL A 29 3.77 -4.88 8.18
C VAL A 29 3.23 -3.59 7.56
N LYS A 30 1.95 -3.29 7.76
CA LYS A 30 1.33 -2.04 7.29
C LYS A 30 2.05 -0.81 7.85
N ASP A 31 2.43 -0.85 9.12
CA ASP A 31 3.16 0.25 9.77
C ASP A 31 4.57 0.40 9.19
N ILE A 32 5.26 -0.71 8.89
CA ILE A 32 6.52 -0.71 8.14
C ILE A 32 6.34 -0.07 6.75
N VAL A 33 5.33 -0.47 5.98
CA VAL A 33 5.05 0.15 4.66
C VAL A 33 4.74 1.64 4.81
N ASN A 34 4.03 2.04 5.85
CA ASN A 34 3.76 3.45 6.12
C ASN A 34 5.00 4.25 6.49
N GLN A 35 5.93 3.65 7.22
CA GLN A 35 7.17 4.30 7.66
C GLN A 35 8.19 4.42 6.52
N TYR A 36 8.43 3.35 5.77
CA TYR A 36 9.52 3.29 4.79
C TYR A 36 9.07 3.56 3.34
N LYS A 37 7.76 3.57 3.09
CA LYS A 37 7.16 3.86 1.77
C LYS A 37 7.79 3.06 0.61
N PRO A 38 7.91 1.72 0.71
CA PRO A 38 8.43 0.90 -0.38
C PRO A 38 7.54 1.00 -1.62
N LYS A 39 8.15 0.94 -2.81
CA LYS A 39 7.46 0.93 -4.09
C LYS A 39 7.19 -0.50 -4.57
N LYS A 40 8.15 -1.40 -4.41
CA LYS A 40 8.03 -2.81 -4.78
C LYS A 40 7.97 -3.69 -3.53
N VAL A 41 6.87 -4.38 -3.32
CA VAL A 41 6.62 -5.22 -2.14
C VAL A 41 6.24 -6.63 -2.57
N ALA A 42 6.95 -7.64 -2.06
CA ALA A 42 6.59 -9.05 -2.26
C ALA A 42 6.26 -9.72 -0.93
N ASP A 43 5.26 -10.59 -0.91
CA ASP A 43 4.89 -11.44 0.22
C ASP A 43 5.08 -12.90 -0.16
N LEU A 44 6.08 -13.54 0.44
CA LEU A 44 6.39 -14.96 0.26
C LEU A 44 5.61 -15.76 1.30
N GLY A 45 4.86 -16.77 0.85
CA GLY A 45 3.86 -17.45 1.68
C GLY A 45 2.63 -16.59 1.90
N CYS A 46 2.16 -15.87 0.87
CA CYS A 46 1.09 -14.89 1.04
C CYS A 46 -0.27 -15.53 1.37
N GLY A 47 -0.39 -16.85 1.28
CA GLY A 47 -1.60 -17.60 1.58
C GLY A 47 -2.77 -17.12 0.73
N ASN A 48 -3.83 -16.66 1.38
CA ASN A 48 -4.99 -16.10 0.71
C ASN A 48 -4.78 -14.65 0.21
N ALA A 49 -3.59 -14.05 0.31
CA ALA A 49 -3.29 -12.68 -0.09
C ALA A 49 -4.00 -11.57 0.71
N THR A 50 -4.47 -11.86 1.94
CA THR A 50 -5.10 -10.84 2.80
C THR A 50 -4.19 -9.65 3.10
N LEU A 51 -2.88 -9.89 3.29
CA LEU A 51 -1.91 -8.82 3.48
C LEU A 51 -1.84 -7.91 2.24
N LEU A 52 -1.78 -8.49 1.04
CA LEU A 52 -1.76 -7.75 -0.22
C LEU A 52 -3.03 -6.91 -0.42
N CYS A 53 -4.21 -7.49 -0.14
CA CYS A 53 -5.49 -6.79 -0.14
C CYS A 53 -5.49 -5.54 0.76
N MET A 54 -4.72 -5.55 1.84
CA MET A 54 -4.57 -4.39 2.72
C MET A 54 -3.50 -3.41 2.23
N LEU A 55 -2.39 -3.90 1.68
CA LEU A 55 -1.27 -3.07 1.24
C LEU A 55 -1.58 -2.27 -0.03
N LYS A 56 -2.44 -2.77 -0.93
CA LYS A 56 -2.78 -2.11 -2.23
C LYS A 56 -3.25 -0.66 -2.10
N PHE A 57 -3.83 -0.29 -0.97
CA PHE A 57 -4.34 1.06 -0.68
C PHE A 57 -3.26 2.08 -0.32
N HIS A 58 -2.00 1.66 -0.15
CA HIS A 58 -0.90 2.58 0.11
C HIS A 58 -0.39 3.14 -1.23
N SER A 59 -0.49 4.46 -1.40
CA SER A 59 -0.18 5.12 -2.66
C SER A 59 1.29 5.02 -3.08
N CYS A 60 2.20 4.75 -2.14
CA CYS A 60 3.63 4.57 -2.42
C CYS A 60 3.94 3.25 -3.15
N VAL A 61 3.12 2.21 -2.94
CA VAL A 61 3.32 0.89 -3.55
C VAL A 61 2.89 0.94 -5.01
N GLN A 62 3.77 0.50 -5.90
CA GLN A 62 3.60 0.47 -7.35
C GLN A 62 3.65 -0.94 -7.93
N GLU A 63 4.26 -1.88 -7.20
CA GLU A 63 4.30 -3.29 -7.58
C GLU A 63 4.12 -4.13 -6.33
N LEU A 64 3.11 -5.00 -6.36
CA LEU A 64 2.73 -5.84 -5.24
C LEU A 64 2.67 -7.30 -5.68
N VAL A 65 3.54 -8.13 -5.11
CA VAL A 65 3.69 -9.53 -5.51
C VAL A 65 3.31 -10.46 -4.37
N GLY A 66 2.59 -11.52 -4.68
CA GLY A 66 2.37 -12.65 -3.77
C GLY A 66 2.94 -13.93 -4.36
N VAL A 67 3.61 -14.73 -3.52
CA VAL A 67 4.11 -16.05 -3.92
C VAL A 67 3.63 -17.08 -2.92
N ASP A 68 3.05 -18.19 -3.39
CA ASP A 68 2.63 -19.30 -2.55
C ASP A 68 2.59 -20.62 -3.34
N LEU A 69 2.88 -21.74 -2.70
CA LEU A 69 2.83 -23.07 -3.33
C LEU A 69 1.39 -23.48 -3.70
N LEU A 70 0.41 -23.06 -2.90
CA LEU A 70 -0.99 -23.45 -3.02
C LEU A 70 -1.85 -22.34 -3.61
N MET A 71 -1.24 -21.41 -4.35
CA MET A 71 -1.89 -20.21 -4.87
C MET A 71 -3.23 -20.50 -5.58
N ASP A 72 -3.26 -21.51 -6.46
CA ASP A 72 -4.45 -21.92 -7.21
C ASP A 72 -5.66 -22.28 -6.32
N ARG A 73 -5.42 -22.70 -5.06
CA ARG A 73 -6.47 -23.11 -4.11
C ARG A 73 -6.89 -22.01 -3.14
N LEU A 74 -6.04 -20.99 -2.99
CA LEU A 74 -6.20 -19.96 -1.96
C LEU A 74 -6.80 -18.65 -2.51
N LEU A 75 -6.93 -18.54 -3.84
CA LEU A 75 -7.39 -17.33 -4.53
C LEU A 75 -8.90 -17.08 -4.49
N ASP A 76 -9.73 -18.09 -4.18
CA ASP A 76 -11.17 -18.13 -4.52
C ASP A 76 -11.99 -16.89 -4.11
N TRP A 77 -11.64 -16.18 -3.03
CA TRP A 77 -12.39 -14.99 -2.58
C TRP A 77 -11.63 -13.66 -2.67
N ASN A 78 -10.31 -13.70 -2.87
CA ASN A 78 -9.47 -12.50 -2.81
C ASN A 78 -9.05 -11.98 -4.19
N SER A 79 -9.18 -12.77 -5.26
CA SER A 79 -8.96 -12.31 -6.65
C SER A 79 -9.79 -11.06 -6.99
N ASP A 80 -11.08 -11.06 -6.63
CA ASP A 80 -11.98 -9.91 -6.81
C ASP A 80 -11.53 -8.70 -5.97
N LYS A 81 -11.00 -8.96 -4.77
CA LYS A 81 -10.51 -7.90 -3.86
C LYS A 81 -9.17 -7.34 -4.29
N LEU A 82 -8.38 -8.06 -5.05
CA LEU A 82 -7.11 -7.58 -5.61
C LEU A 82 -7.30 -6.86 -6.95
N SER A 83 -8.41 -7.08 -7.63
CA SER A 83 -8.74 -6.39 -8.87
C SER A 83 -9.16 -4.92 -8.62
N PRO A 84 -9.02 -4.03 -9.60
CA PRO A 84 -9.57 -2.68 -9.53
C PRO A 84 -11.09 -2.72 -9.42
N SER A 85 -11.63 -1.92 -8.51
CA SER A 85 -13.07 -1.69 -8.39
C SER A 85 -13.53 -0.56 -9.30
N ILE A 86 -14.85 -0.41 -9.46
CA ILE A 86 -15.44 0.75 -10.16
C ILE A 86 -14.96 2.08 -9.54
N GLY A 87 -14.78 2.10 -8.21
CA GLY A 87 -14.25 3.27 -7.50
C GLY A 87 -12.86 3.65 -7.95
N ASP A 88 -11.99 2.67 -8.21
CA ASP A 88 -10.63 2.90 -8.70
C ASP A 88 -10.64 3.50 -10.12
N HIS A 89 -11.58 3.10 -10.98
CA HIS A 89 -11.71 3.69 -12.32
C HIS A 89 -12.26 5.13 -12.32
N LEU A 90 -13.17 5.43 -11.39
CA LEU A 90 -13.75 6.77 -11.25
C LEU A 90 -12.81 7.75 -10.52
N GLY A 91 -11.99 7.24 -9.62
CA GLY A 91 -10.99 7.97 -8.85
C GLY A 91 -9.63 7.28 -8.91
N PRO A 92 -8.95 7.30 -10.06
CA PRO A 92 -7.67 6.64 -10.24
C PRO A 92 -6.61 7.22 -9.31
N ARG A 93 -5.67 6.36 -8.95
CA ARG A 93 -4.50 6.72 -8.13
C ARG A 93 -3.52 7.57 -8.93
N ASP A 94 -2.65 8.29 -8.24
CA ASP A 94 -1.64 9.14 -8.89
C ASP A 94 -0.59 8.31 -9.64
N LEU A 95 -0.15 7.20 -9.05
CA LEU A 95 0.93 6.33 -9.55
C LEU A 95 0.39 4.96 -9.93
N ASP A 96 0.95 4.33 -10.96
CA ASP A 96 0.61 2.97 -11.36
C ASP A 96 0.74 1.97 -10.20
N LEU A 97 -0.12 0.97 -10.20
CA LEU A 97 0.00 -0.20 -9.34
C LEU A 97 -0.26 -1.46 -10.17
N SER A 98 0.70 -2.38 -10.16
CA SER A 98 0.51 -3.76 -10.60
C SER A 98 0.43 -4.70 -9.40
N ILE A 99 -0.43 -5.70 -9.50
CA ILE A 99 -0.50 -6.82 -8.56
C ILE A 99 -0.29 -8.11 -9.35
N VAL A 100 0.63 -8.96 -8.92
CA VAL A 100 0.86 -10.28 -9.52
C VAL A 100 0.91 -11.35 -8.44
N LEU A 101 0.17 -12.44 -8.64
CA LEU A 101 0.24 -13.63 -7.80
C LEU A 101 0.90 -14.76 -8.58
N TYR A 102 1.90 -15.36 -7.94
CA TYR A 102 2.67 -16.46 -8.45
C TYR A 102 2.41 -17.72 -7.66
N ARG A 103 2.31 -18.84 -8.38
CA ARG A 103 2.52 -20.16 -7.82
C ARG A 103 4.01 -20.49 -7.91
N GLY A 104 4.64 -20.70 -6.76
CA GLY A 104 6.08 -20.94 -6.66
C GLY A 104 6.54 -21.14 -5.23
N SER A 105 7.79 -21.58 -5.05
CA SER A 105 8.39 -21.78 -3.73
C SER A 105 9.29 -20.63 -3.31
N ALA A 106 9.28 -20.26 -2.02
CA ALA A 106 10.17 -19.24 -1.47
C ALA A 106 11.67 -19.63 -1.53
N VAL A 107 11.98 -20.89 -1.85
CA VAL A 107 13.34 -21.42 -2.01
C VAL A 107 13.75 -21.63 -3.47
N GLU A 108 12.95 -21.15 -4.42
CA GLU A 108 13.28 -21.13 -5.85
C GLU A 108 13.68 -19.71 -6.27
N LYS A 109 14.64 -19.60 -7.19
CA LYS A 109 15.06 -18.32 -7.75
C LYS A 109 14.11 -17.93 -8.87
N ASP A 110 13.59 -16.71 -8.80
CA ASP A 110 12.82 -16.09 -9.88
C ASP A 110 13.28 -14.66 -10.11
N SER A 111 13.81 -14.38 -11.30
CA SER A 111 14.44 -13.09 -11.62
C SER A 111 13.46 -11.91 -11.53
N ARG A 112 12.15 -12.15 -11.59
CA ARG A 112 11.11 -11.10 -11.49
C ARG A 112 10.98 -10.52 -10.09
N LEU A 113 11.53 -11.19 -9.06
CA LEU A 113 11.57 -10.68 -7.69
C LEU A 113 12.86 -9.89 -7.36
N LEU A 114 13.75 -9.70 -8.33
CA LEU A 114 14.95 -8.89 -8.15
C LEU A 114 14.60 -7.39 -8.00
N GLY A 115 15.34 -6.70 -7.13
CA GLY A 115 15.23 -5.25 -6.95
C GLY A 115 14.00 -4.80 -6.17
N PHE A 116 13.40 -5.69 -5.37
CA PHE A 116 12.30 -5.34 -4.48
C PHE A 116 12.78 -4.50 -3.29
N ASP A 117 11.95 -3.55 -2.85
CA ASP A 117 12.26 -2.69 -1.71
C ASP A 117 12.00 -3.42 -0.39
N LEU A 118 10.94 -4.23 -0.36
CA LEU A 118 10.49 -4.98 0.80
C LEU A 118 10.04 -6.39 0.39
N ILE A 119 10.55 -7.40 1.11
CA ILE A 119 10.00 -8.77 1.07
C ILE A 119 9.48 -9.14 2.46
N THR A 120 8.25 -9.66 2.54
CA THR A 120 7.65 -10.16 3.76
C THR A 120 7.56 -11.68 3.72
N CYS A 121 7.79 -12.33 4.86
CA CYS A 121 7.70 -13.77 5.07
C CYS A 121 7.01 -13.99 6.41
N ILE A 122 5.68 -13.92 6.41
CA ILE A 122 4.87 -13.84 7.63
C ILE A 122 4.33 -15.23 7.97
N GLU A 123 4.86 -15.83 9.04
CA GLU A 123 4.54 -17.21 9.46
C GLU A 123 4.80 -18.22 8.33
N LEU A 124 5.99 -18.14 7.72
CA LEU A 124 6.40 -18.99 6.59
C LEU A 124 7.46 -20.01 7.00
N ILE A 125 8.51 -19.56 7.66
CA ILE A 125 9.74 -20.35 7.82
C ILE A 125 9.50 -21.64 8.63
N GLU A 126 8.56 -21.63 9.57
CA GLU A 126 8.17 -22.80 10.37
C GLU A 126 7.53 -23.93 9.56
N HIS A 127 7.10 -23.65 8.33
CA HIS A 127 6.54 -24.65 7.41
C HIS A 127 7.60 -25.27 6.48
N LEU A 128 8.81 -24.71 6.44
CA LEU A 128 9.92 -25.25 5.65
C LEU A 128 10.53 -26.45 6.38
N ASP A 129 10.83 -27.50 5.63
CA ASP A 129 11.66 -28.58 6.17
C ASP A 129 13.13 -28.13 6.31
N SER A 130 13.98 -28.99 6.86
CA SER A 130 15.38 -28.65 7.12
C SER A 130 16.18 -28.32 5.86
N GLU A 131 15.87 -28.93 4.72
CA GLU A 131 16.59 -28.70 3.48
C GLU A 131 16.18 -27.36 2.86
N ASP A 132 14.88 -27.07 2.85
CA ASP A 132 14.35 -25.82 2.32
C ASP A 132 14.73 -24.62 3.21
N LEU A 133 14.68 -24.79 4.54
CA LEU A 133 15.13 -23.76 5.47
C LEU A 133 16.62 -23.42 5.31
N ALA A 134 17.45 -24.39 4.91
CA ALA A 134 18.87 -24.15 4.64
C ALA A 134 19.09 -23.36 3.34
N LYS A 135 18.24 -23.56 2.32
CA LYS A 135 18.29 -22.84 1.03
C LYS A 135 17.69 -21.43 1.11
N PHE A 136 16.66 -21.25 1.93
CA PHE A 136 15.88 -20.02 2.03
C PHE A 136 16.72 -18.74 2.18
N PRO A 137 17.75 -18.67 3.06
CA PRO A 137 18.57 -17.47 3.17
C PRO A 137 19.33 -17.10 1.90
N GLU A 138 19.85 -18.09 1.16
CA GLU A 138 20.57 -17.84 -0.09
C GLU A 138 19.65 -17.21 -1.13
N VAL A 139 18.42 -17.69 -1.24
CA VAL A 139 17.44 -17.18 -2.20
C VAL A 139 16.96 -15.79 -1.82
N VAL A 140 16.50 -15.60 -0.57
CA VAL A 140 15.88 -14.33 -0.16
C VAL A 140 16.92 -13.22 0.05
N PHE A 141 18.01 -13.51 0.78
CA PHE A 141 18.98 -12.48 1.14
C PHE A 141 20.14 -12.38 0.15
N GLY A 142 20.52 -13.51 -0.46
CA GLY A 142 21.57 -13.57 -1.47
C GLY A 142 21.08 -13.16 -2.85
N TYR A 143 20.10 -13.89 -3.41
CA TYR A 143 19.62 -13.68 -4.78
C TYR A 143 18.64 -12.50 -4.90
N PHE A 144 17.48 -12.54 -4.24
CA PHE A 144 16.50 -11.43 -4.29
C PHE A 144 17.06 -10.14 -3.71
N SER A 145 17.81 -10.27 -2.61
CA SER A 145 18.60 -9.21 -1.98
C SER A 145 17.87 -7.87 -1.82
N PRO A 146 16.64 -7.85 -1.27
CA PRO A 146 15.80 -6.65 -1.22
C PRO A 146 16.36 -5.59 -0.25
N GLY A 147 15.84 -4.36 -0.33
CA GLY A 147 16.21 -3.30 0.61
C GLY A 147 15.90 -3.66 2.07
N MET A 148 14.79 -4.37 2.29
CA MET A 148 14.31 -4.82 3.58
C MET A 148 13.65 -6.20 3.51
N VAL A 149 13.82 -7.03 4.54
CA VAL A 149 13.08 -8.28 4.73
C VAL A 149 12.39 -8.25 6.09
N VAL A 150 11.12 -8.64 6.17
CA VAL A 150 10.40 -8.83 7.44
C VAL A 150 10.00 -10.28 7.57
N ILE A 151 10.54 -10.97 8.56
CA ILE A 151 10.24 -12.38 8.84
C ILE A 151 9.49 -12.45 10.18
N SER A 152 8.37 -13.16 10.21
CA SER A 152 7.72 -13.55 11.47
C SER A 152 7.66 -15.06 11.60
N THR A 153 7.71 -15.53 12.85
CA THR A 153 7.49 -16.93 13.19
C THR A 153 6.97 -17.03 14.64
N PRO A 154 6.27 -18.11 15.02
CA PRO A 154 5.87 -18.36 16.40
C PRO A 154 7.07 -18.37 17.37
N ASN A 155 6.84 -17.92 18.59
CA ASN A 155 7.80 -18.05 19.70
C ASN A 155 7.41 -19.20 20.63
N SER A 156 8.17 -20.29 20.64
CA SER A 156 7.84 -21.46 21.47
C SER A 156 7.95 -21.19 22.98
N ASP A 157 8.69 -20.16 23.43
CA ASP A 157 8.73 -19.76 24.84
C ASP A 157 7.35 -19.34 25.38
N PHE A 158 6.45 -18.93 24.49
CA PHE A 158 5.09 -18.52 24.84
C PHE A 158 4.11 -19.70 24.90
N ASN A 159 4.45 -20.86 24.31
CA ASN A 159 3.57 -22.03 24.23
C ASN A 159 3.04 -22.53 25.58
N PRO A 160 3.83 -22.55 26.68
CA PRO A 160 3.35 -22.98 27.99
C PRO A 160 2.17 -22.18 28.52
N LEU A 161 1.92 -20.99 27.96
CA LEU A 161 0.79 -20.16 28.35
C LEU A 161 -0.55 -20.61 27.72
N PHE A 162 -0.51 -21.50 26.72
CA PHE A 162 -1.71 -22.05 26.10
C PHE A 162 -2.16 -23.35 26.79
N PRO A 163 -3.48 -23.64 26.83
CA PRO A 163 -4.02 -24.77 27.60
C PRO A 163 -3.53 -26.16 27.16
N ALA A 164 -3.05 -26.30 25.92
CA ALA A 164 -2.52 -27.52 25.32
C ALA A 164 -1.70 -27.19 24.06
N SER A 165 -0.37 -27.32 24.10
CA SER A 165 0.47 -27.63 22.92
C SER A 165 1.97 -27.67 23.23
N THR A 166 2.67 -28.64 22.65
CA THR A 166 4.11 -28.55 22.31
C THR A 166 4.30 -27.68 21.05
N PHE A 167 3.41 -27.81 20.05
CA PHE A 167 3.31 -26.99 18.84
C PHE A 167 1.93 -26.33 18.73
N ARG A 168 1.89 -25.05 18.34
CA ARG A 168 0.64 -24.29 18.15
C ARG A 168 -0.19 -24.76 16.95
N ASN A 169 0.45 -25.43 15.99
CA ASN A 169 -0.19 -25.99 14.82
C ASN A 169 0.46 -27.33 14.45
N SER A 170 -0.35 -28.31 14.03
CA SER A 170 0.12 -29.62 13.56
C SER A 170 1.00 -29.53 12.31
N ASP A 171 0.85 -28.45 11.55
CA ASP A 171 1.46 -28.31 10.23
C ASP A 171 2.85 -27.65 10.30
N HIS A 172 3.30 -27.27 11.49
CA HIS A 172 4.65 -26.72 11.72
C HIS A 172 5.70 -27.83 11.71
N LYS A 173 6.82 -27.60 11.03
CA LYS A 173 7.99 -28.49 11.03
C LYS A 173 8.87 -28.25 12.26
N PHE A 174 8.88 -27.02 12.77
CA PHE A 174 9.60 -26.61 13.98
C PHE A 174 8.94 -25.37 14.60
N GLU A 175 9.26 -25.08 15.87
CA GLU A 175 8.92 -23.82 16.53
C GLU A 175 10.10 -23.36 17.38
N TRP A 176 10.73 -22.26 16.96
CA TRP A 176 11.89 -21.73 17.64
C TRP A 176 11.53 -20.91 18.87
N ASN A 177 12.36 -21.04 19.90
CA ASN A 177 12.37 -20.08 21.00
C ASN A 177 13.08 -18.78 20.56
N GLN A 178 13.09 -17.77 21.45
CA GLN A 178 13.71 -16.48 21.16
C GLN A 178 15.19 -16.60 20.81
N THR A 179 15.93 -17.45 21.54
CA THR A 179 17.38 -17.60 21.35
C THR A 179 17.69 -18.24 20.01
N GLN A 180 16.94 -19.28 19.62
CA GLN A 180 17.10 -19.98 18.34
C GLN A 180 16.83 -19.05 17.16
N PHE A 181 15.72 -18.32 17.18
CA PHE A 181 15.39 -17.37 16.13
C PHE A 181 16.41 -16.23 16.04
N GLN A 182 16.79 -15.63 17.17
CA GLN A 182 17.79 -14.55 17.20
C GLN A 182 19.15 -15.01 16.69
N HIS A 183 19.58 -16.22 17.07
CA HIS A 183 20.85 -16.78 16.62
C HIS A 183 20.85 -17.00 15.11
N TRP A 184 19.82 -17.67 14.58
CA TRP A 184 19.66 -17.90 13.13
C TRP A 184 19.62 -16.58 12.36
N ALA A 185 18.77 -15.64 12.78
CA ALA A 185 18.59 -14.36 12.12
C ALA A 185 19.86 -13.50 12.16
N SER A 186 20.59 -13.48 13.28
CA SER A 186 21.85 -12.75 13.38
C SER A 186 22.93 -13.32 12.46
N ASN A 187 22.99 -14.65 12.32
CA ASN A 187 23.90 -15.31 11.39
C ASN A 187 23.57 -15.00 9.93
N VAL A 188 22.29 -15.07 9.54
CA VAL A 188 21.81 -14.69 8.21
C VAL A 188 22.13 -13.22 7.91
N ALA A 189 21.84 -12.32 8.84
CA ALA A 189 22.11 -10.89 8.69
C ALA A 189 23.61 -10.62 8.49
N LYS A 190 24.47 -11.29 9.27
CA LYS A 190 25.92 -11.19 9.13
C LYS A 190 26.41 -11.71 7.77
N LEU A 191 25.93 -12.87 7.35
CA LEU A 191 26.35 -13.54 6.12
C LEU A 191 26.02 -12.71 4.86
N TYR A 192 24.82 -12.13 4.81
CA TYR A 192 24.31 -11.42 3.63
C TYR A 192 24.40 -9.89 3.73
N SER A 193 25.13 -9.35 4.70
CA SER A 193 25.31 -7.89 4.89
C SER A 193 24.01 -7.13 5.17
N TYR A 194 23.19 -7.65 6.08
CA TYR A 194 22.05 -6.95 6.66
C TYR A 194 22.32 -6.58 8.11
N THR A 195 21.54 -5.63 8.62
CA THR A 195 21.29 -5.46 10.05
C THR A 195 19.97 -6.14 10.39
N VAL A 196 19.81 -6.62 11.63
CA VAL A 196 18.54 -7.20 12.09
C VAL A 196 18.10 -6.55 13.39
N GLU A 197 16.83 -6.18 13.45
CA GLU A 197 16.14 -5.70 14.64
C GLU A 197 15.07 -6.71 15.06
N PHE A 198 15.02 -7.04 16.36
CA PHE A 198 14.09 -8.02 16.91
C PHE A 198 12.94 -7.34 17.62
N THR A 199 11.72 -7.76 17.30
CA THR A 199 10.48 -7.29 17.93
C THR A 199 9.42 -8.38 17.84
N GLY A 200 8.15 -8.06 18.06
CA GLY A 200 7.07 -9.02 17.92
C GLY A 200 5.69 -8.44 18.13
N VAL A 201 4.68 -9.31 18.02
CA VAL A 201 3.27 -8.99 18.29
C VAL A 201 2.65 -10.04 19.20
N GLY A 202 1.50 -9.72 19.78
CA GLY A 202 0.90 -10.54 20.84
C GLY A 202 1.66 -10.38 22.15
N VAL A 203 1.52 -9.22 22.76
CA VAL A 203 2.13 -8.88 24.06
C VAL A 203 1.73 -9.92 25.12
N PRO A 204 2.67 -10.47 25.91
CA PRO A 204 2.35 -11.42 26.96
C PRO A 204 1.53 -10.77 28.07
N PRO A 205 0.72 -11.56 28.80
CA PRO A 205 0.03 -11.03 29.96
C PRO A 205 1.04 -10.53 31.02
N PRO A 206 0.65 -9.58 31.90
CA PRO A 206 1.58 -8.91 32.82
C PRO A 206 2.41 -9.85 33.71
N TRP A 207 1.87 -11.03 34.03
CA TRP A 207 2.52 -12.05 34.87
C TRP A 207 3.50 -12.96 34.10
N ALA A 208 3.54 -12.90 32.76
CA ALA A 208 4.41 -13.71 31.92
C ALA A 208 5.34 -12.88 31.03
N LYS A 209 5.67 -11.64 31.39
CA LYS A 209 6.50 -10.76 30.54
C LYS A 209 7.83 -11.38 30.07
N HIS A 210 8.39 -12.31 30.85
CA HIS A 210 9.64 -12.99 30.56
C HIS A 210 9.59 -13.89 29.31
N VAL A 211 8.41 -14.34 28.85
CA VAL A 211 8.30 -15.22 27.67
C VAL A 211 8.43 -14.47 26.34
N GLY A 212 8.44 -13.13 26.37
CA GLY A 212 8.47 -12.29 25.17
C GLY A 212 7.14 -12.28 24.41
N TYR A 213 7.19 -11.81 23.16
CA TYR A 213 6.01 -11.74 22.28
C TYR A 213 5.55 -13.13 21.83
N CYS A 214 4.25 -13.26 21.54
CA CYS A 214 3.67 -14.50 21.02
C CYS A 214 4.18 -14.84 19.62
N THR A 215 4.23 -13.86 18.72
CA THR A 215 4.95 -13.94 17.44
C THR A 215 6.21 -13.10 17.56
N GLN A 216 7.35 -13.69 17.23
CA GLN A 216 8.63 -12.98 17.12
C GLN A 216 8.86 -12.53 15.67
N ILE A 217 9.48 -11.37 15.51
CA ILE A 217 9.68 -10.71 14.22
C ILE A 217 11.13 -10.24 14.11
N GLY A 218 11.76 -10.55 12.98
CA GLY A 218 13.06 -10.00 12.57
C GLY A 218 12.87 -9.03 11.41
N ILE A 219 13.31 -7.78 11.59
CA ILE A 219 13.34 -6.75 10.55
C ILE A 219 14.78 -6.64 10.05
N PHE A 220 15.02 -7.09 8.83
CA PHE A 220 16.34 -7.05 8.22
C PHE A 220 16.43 -5.86 7.29
N LYS A 221 17.46 -5.02 7.47
CA LYS A 221 17.73 -3.89 6.58
C LYS A 221 19.08 -4.05 5.93
N LYS A 222 19.12 -3.98 4.60
CA LYS A 222 20.36 -4.13 3.84
C LYS A 222 21.34 -3.04 4.24
N LYS A 223 22.58 -3.41 4.56
CA LYS A 223 23.62 -2.42 4.84
C LYS A 223 23.94 -1.69 3.54
N GLN A 224 24.03 -0.37 3.63
CA GLN A 224 24.59 0.39 2.52
C GLN A 224 26.04 -0.05 2.33
N PRO A 225 26.52 -0.23 1.09
CA PRO A 225 27.93 -0.51 0.86
C PRO A 225 28.74 0.64 1.44
N ASP A 226 29.81 0.31 2.18
CA ASP A 226 30.68 1.34 2.72
C ASP A 226 31.20 2.23 1.58
N PRO A 227 31.13 3.57 1.71
CA PRO A 227 31.68 4.49 0.73
C PRO A 227 33.22 4.45 0.67
N GLY A 228 33.89 3.41 1.20
CA GLY A 228 35.30 3.08 0.94
C GLY A 228 35.50 1.76 0.17
N SER A 229 34.45 0.94 0.01
CA SER A 229 34.51 -0.38 -0.65
C SER A 229 34.59 -0.26 -2.19
N TRP A 230 34.07 0.83 -2.75
CA TRP A 230 34.12 1.12 -4.20
C TRP A 230 35.53 1.33 -4.76
N ILE A 231 36.54 1.57 -3.90
CA ILE A 231 37.93 1.77 -4.33
C ILE A 231 38.65 0.43 -4.61
N LEU A 232 38.17 -0.68 -4.05
CA LEU A 232 38.75 -2.02 -4.28
C LEU A 232 37.94 -2.89 -5.26
N ALA A 233 36.66 -2.59 -5.46
CA ALA A 233 35.86 -3.24 -6.48
C ALA A 233 36.04 -2.52 -7.83
N LYS A 234 37.04 -2.94 -8.61
CA LYS A 234 37.06 -2.62 -10.04
C LYS A 234 35.71 -3.06 -10.65
N PRO A 235 35.10 -2.27 -11.54
CA PRO A 235 33.97 -2.74 -12.31
C PRO A 235 34.49 -3.84 -13.23
N THR A 236 34.32 -5.10 -12.85
CA THR A 236 34.37 -6.20 -13.80
C THR A 236 33.17 -6.01 -14.71
N GLY A 237 33.39 -5.29 -15.81
CA GLY A 237 32.52 -5.23 -16.95
C GLY A 237 32.34 -6.64 -17.51
N SER A 238 31.35 -7.34 -16.98
CA SER A 238 30.71 -8.51 -17.56
C SER A 238 29.38 -8.61 -16.85
N ARG A 239 28.42 -7.80 -17.31
CA ARG A 239 27.00 -8.08 -17.10
C ARG A 239 26.71 -9.33 -17.94
N VAL A 240 27.18 -10.47 -17.47
CA VAL A 240 26.66 -11.75 -17.93
C VAL A 240 25.17 -11.63 -17.63
N SER A 241 24.36 -11.63 -18.69
CA SER A 241 22.92 -11.80 -18.55
C SER A 241 22.73 -13.09 -17.77
N GLU A 242 22.48 -12.99 -16.46
CA GLU A 242 21.94 -14.12 -15.74
C GLU A 242 20.73 -14.60 -16.55
N PRO A 243 20.64 -15.89 -16.88
CA PRO A 243 19.49 -16.41 -17.61
C PRO A 243 18.22 -15.92 -16.91
N GLU A 244 17.21 -15.50 -17.67
CA GLU A 244 15.90 -15.19 -17.10
C GLU A 244 15.31 -16.48 -16.49
N GLU A 245 15.63 -16.72 -15.22
CA GLU A 245 15.13 -17.85 -14.46
C GLU A 245 13.72 -17.50 -13.99
N HIS A 246 12.72 -17.96 -14.75
CA HIS A 246 11.30 -17.78 -14.43
C HIS A 246 10.73 -19.09 -13.92
N ALA A 247 11.09 -19.46 -12.68
CA ALA A 247 10.59 -20.68 -12.04
C ALA A 247 9.10 -20.60 -11.71
N TYR A 248 8.59 -19.40 -11.40
CA TYR A 248 7.21 -19.25 -10.94
C TYR A 248 6.18 -19.22 -12.07
N GLN A 249 5.02 -19.83 -11.81
CA GLN A 249 3.86 -19.75 -12.68
C GLN A 249 2.99 -18.54 -12.29
N VAL A 250 2.63 -17.69 -13.25
CA VAL A 250 1.67 -16.61 -13.03
C VAL A 250 0.27 -17.20 -12.86
N VAL A 251 -0.39 -16.87 -11.76
CA VAL A 251 -1.78 -17.31 -11.47
C VAL A 251 -2.77 -16.15 -11.64
N PHE A 252 -2.36 -14.93 -11.27
CA PHE A 252 -3.22 -13.75 -11.37
C PHE A 252 -2.38 -12.50 -11.64
N THR A 253 -2.95 -11.59 -12.42
CA THR A 253 -2.37 -10.26 -12.67
C THR A 253 -3.49 -9.23 -12.68
N ALA A 254 -3.27 -8.11 -12.01
CA ALA A 254 -4.11 -6.92 -12.09
C ALA A 254 -3.26 -5.66 -12.29
N SER A 255 -3.77 -4.72 -13.07
CA SER A 255 -3.18 -3.40 -13.25
C SER A 255 -4.21 -2.35 -12.92
N PHE A 256 -3.85 -1.38 -12.08
CA PHE A 256 -4.77 -0.36 -11.60
C PHE A 256 -4.79 0.86 -12.51
N PRO A 257 -5.97 1.51 -12.66
CA PRO A 257 -6.07 2.77 -13.36
C PRO A 257 -5.31 3.87 -12.61
N SER A 258 -4.52 4.66 -13.32
CA SER A 258 -3.72 5.73 -12.71
C SER A 258 -3.73 7.02 -13.54
N LEU A 259 -3.35 8.13 -12.92
CA LEU A 259 -3.14 9.41 -13.60
C LEU A 259 -1.88 9.43 -14.49
N GLN A 260 -0.98 8.45 -14.38
CA GLN A 260 0.12 8.29 -15.34
C GLN A 260 -0.38 7.79 -16.69
N GLN A 261 -1.55 7.13 -16.71
CA GLN A 261 -2.18 6.67 -17.94
C GLN A 261 -3.01 7.79 -18.56
N LYS A 262 -2.60 8.22 -19.77
CA LYS A 262 -3.17 9.38 -20.48
C LYS A 262 -4.71 9.41 -20.54
N HIS A 263 -5.34 8.27 -20.79
CA HIS A 263 -6.79 8.21 -20.94
C HIS A 263 -7.53 8.44 -19.60
N PHE A 264 -7.02 7.91 -18.49
CA PHE A 264 -7.55 8.20 -17.15
C PHE A 264 -7.28 9.63 -16.72
N LEU A 265 -6.08 10.16 -17.00
CA LEU A 265 -5.77 11.57 -16.75
C LEU A 265 -6.74 12.52 -17.47
N LEU A 266 -6.99 12.28 -18.76
CA LEU A 266 -7.94 13.07 -19.55
C LEU A 266 -9.38 12.90 -19.06
N PHE A 267 -9.79 11.67 -18.71
CA PHE A 267 -11.11 11.41 -18.14
C PHE A 267 -11.33 12.21 -16.85
N VAL A 268 -10.42 12.10 -15.89
CA VAL A 268 -10.50 12.83 -14.61
C VAL A 268 -10.47 14.34 -14.82
N LEU A 269 -9.58 14.83 -15.70
CA LEU A 269 -9.54 16.26 -16.03
C LEU A 269 -10.87 16.75 -16.60
N CYS A 270 -11.46 16.04 -17.57
CA CYS A 270 -12.76 16.39 -18.14
C CYS A 270 -13.86 16.39 -17.07
N THR A 271 -13.89 15.37 -16.20
CA THR A 271 -14.86 15.29 -15.11
C THR A 271 -14.71 16.45 -14.12
N GLU A 272 -13.48 16.82 -13.74
CA GLU A 272 -13.25 17.94 -12.83
C GLU A 272 -13.58 19.29 -13.48
N VAL A 273 -13.22 19.50 -14.74
CA VAL A 273 -13.62 20.70 -15.49
C VAL A 273 -15.14 20.82 -15.56
N LEU A 274 -15.86 19.74 -15.89
CA LEU A 274 -17.32 19.74 -15.94
C LEU A 274 -17.94 20.07 -14.57
N LYS A 275 -17.40 19.50 -13.49
CA LYS A 275 -17.84 19.81 -12.11
C LYS A 275 -17.66 21.28 -11.77
N GLU A 276 -16.55 21.91 -12.18
CA GLU A 276 -16.32 23.34 -11.93
C GLU A 276 -17.23 24.22 -12.81
N VAL A 277 -17.37 23.89 -14.09
CA VAL A 277 -18.25 24.61 -15.02
C VAL A 277 -19.69 24.60 -14.52
N GLU A 278 -20.20 23.44 -14.08
CA GLU A 278 -21.57 23.31 -13.61
C GLU A 278 -21.79 24.10 -12.31
N ALA A 279 -20.84 24.07 -11.37
CA ALA A 279 -20.95 24.83 -10.14
C ALA A 279 -20.92 26.35 -10.40
N ILE A 280 -20.07 26.80 -11.33
CA ILE A 280 -20.02 28.20 -11.77
C ILE A 280 -21.34 28.59 -12.46
N ARG A 281 -21.91 27.71 -13.30
CA ARG A 281 -23.18 27.92 -14.00
C ARG A 281 -24.35 28.08 -13.02
N GLN A 282 -24.45 27.19 -12.04
CA GLN A 282 -25.50 27.25 -11.02
C GLN A 282 -25.44 28.56 -10.23
N LYS A 283 -24.24 28.98 -9.80
CA LYS A 283 -24.06 30.28 -9.13
C LYS A 283 -24.43 31.45 -10.04
N TYR A 284 -24.02 31.41 -11.31
CA TYR A 284 -24.35 32.46 -12.29
C TYR A 284 -25.86 32.61 -12.47
N VAL A 285 -26.59 31.51 -12.68
CA VAL A 285 -28.06 31.53 -12.83
C VAL A 285 -28.73 32.04 -11.56
N TRP A 286 -28.25 31.65 -10.38
CA TRP A 286 -28.77 32.14 -9.10
C TRP A 286 -28.60 33.66 -8.94
N ILE A 287 -27.42 34.20 -9.25
CA ILE A 287 -27.16 35.66 -9.22
C ILE A 287 -28.09 36.40 -10.20
N MET A 288 -28.25 35.88 -11.42
CA MET A 288 -29.08 36.54 -12.44
C MET A 288 -30.56 36.58 -12.04
N LYS A 289 -31.10 35.49 -11.47
CA LYS A 289 -32.49 35.45 -10.97
C LYS A 289 -32.74 36.48 -9.88
N ARG A 290 -31.79 36.68 -8.96
CA ARG A 290 -31.88 37.71 -7.90
C ARG A 290 -31.88 39.13 -8.44
N LYS A 291 -31.05 39.40 -9.45
CA LYS A 291 -31.01 40.72 -10.11
C LYS A 291 -32.32 41.06 -10.81
N GLU A 292 -33.02 40.05 -11.35
CA GLU A 292 -34.35 40.23 -11.94
C GLU A 292 -35.46 40.41 -10.90
N SER A 293 -35.31 39.86 -9.69
CA SER A 293 -36.36 39.89 -8.63
C SER A 293 -36.34 41.12 -7.71
N SER A 294 -35.43 42.09 -7.92
CA SER A 294 -35.36 43.35 -7.14
C SER A 294 -35.23 43.17 -5.61
N GLU A 295 -34.59 42.08 -5.14
CA GLU A 295 -34.28 41.88 -3.71
C GLU A 295 -33.08 42.76 -3.28
N PRO A 296 -33.07 43.34 -2.06
CA PRO A 296 -31.98 44.21 -1.61
C PRO A 296 -30.66 43.44 -1.44
N GLU A 297 -29.55 44.04 -1.89
CA GLU A 297 -28.19 43.50 -1.74
C GLU A 297 -27.77 43.52 -0.25
N SER A 298 -27.35 42.38 0.28
CA SER A 298 -26.74 42.23 1.61
C SER A 298 -25.22 42.42 1.55
N GLU A 299 -24.54 42.80 2.63
CA GLU A 299 -23.07 42.99 2.65
C GLU A 299 -22.27 41.69 2.38
N GLU A 300 -22.90 40.51 2.38
CA GLU A 300 -22.29 39.25 1.89
C GLU A 300 -22.34 39.11 0.35
N ASP A 301 -23.04 40.00 -0.37
CA ASP A 301 -23.24 39.97 -1.83
C ASP A 301 -22.10 40.65 -2.63
N THR A 302 -20.99 41.06 -1.99
CA THR A 302 -19.83 41.61 -2.70
C THR A 302 -19.09 40.55 -3.54
N ASP A 303 -19.46 40.50 -4.82
CA ASP A 303 -18.69 40.29 -6.07
C ASP A 303 -17.68 39.13 -6.22
N SER A 304 -17.48 38.25 -5.23
CA SER A 304 -16.68 37.05 -5.49
C SER A 304 -17.55 36.05 -6.28
N GLY A 305 -17.48 36.08 -7.61
CA GLY A 305 -18.04 35.06 -8.51
C GLY A 305 -17.40 33.67 -8.35
N LEU A 306 -16.96 33.35 -7.13
CA LEU A 306 -16.28 32.15 -6.67
C LEU A 306 -17.28 31.15 -6.12
N VAL A 307 -17.17 29.91 -6.56
CA VAL A 307 -17.94 28.80 -6.01
C VAL A 307 -17.37 28.48 -4.64
N ARG A 308 -18.15 28.68 -3.56
CA ARG A 308 -17.85 28.11 -2.25
C ARG A 308 -18.69 26.85 -2.10
N ARG A 309 -18.04 25.68 -2.09
CA ARG A 309 -18.70 24.37 -1.94
C ARG A 309 -17.98 23.52 -0.90
N PRO A 310 -18.69 22.61 -0.20
CA PRO A 310 -18.06 21.67 0.72
C PRO A 310 -16.91 20.91 0.03
N GLY A 311 -15.73 20.90 0.65
CA GLY A 311 -14.53 20.23 0.15
C GLY A 311 -13.66 21.02 -0.83
N LEU A 312 -14.08 22.24 -1.25
CA LEU A 312 -13.22 23.14 -2.03
C LEU A 312 -12.55 24.15 -1.09
N PHE A 313 -11.25 23.96 -0.87
CA PHE A 313 -10.41 24.87 -0.08
C PHE A 313 -9.53 25.68 -1.02
N LEU A 314 -9.73 26.99 -1.05
CA LEU A 314 -8.94 27.93 -1.83
C LEU A 314 -8.14 28.81 -0.86
N THR A 315 -6.86 28.99 -1.15
CA THR A 315 -6.02 30.01 -0.51
C THR A 315 -6.42 31.41 -0.98
N ASP A 316 -6.11 32.44 -0.19
CA ASP A 316 -6.37 33.84 -0.58
C ASP A 316 -5.70 34.20 -1.91
N ALA A 317 -4.52 33.64 -2.19
CA ALA A 317 -3.82 33.81 -3.46
C ALA A 317 -4.61 33.19 -4.64
N GLN A 318 -5.16 31.98 -4.45
CA GLN A 318 -5.98 31.31 -5.48
C GLN A 318 -7.31 32.04 -5.69
N VAL A 319 -7.94 32.51 -4.61
CA VAL A 319 -9.13 33.37 -4.65
C VAL A 319 -8.84 34.61 -5.49
N ALA A 320 -7.80 35.36 -5.15
CA ALA A 320 -7.42 36.58 -5.86
C ALA A 320 -7.06 36.29 -7.34
N GLN A 321 -6.40 35.17 -7.63
CA GLN A 321 -6.09 34.76 -9.00
C GLN A 321 -7.37 34.47 -9.81
N ILE A 322 -8.33 33.75 -9.23
CA ILE A 322 -9.60 33.43 -9.88
C ILE A 322 -10.40 34.72 -10.06
N GLU A 323 -10.47 35.61 -9.07
CA GLU A 323 -11.19 36.89 -9.18
C GLU A 323 -10.62 37.80 -10.27
N LYS A 324 -9.29 37.85 -10.42
CA LYS A 324 -8.61 38.59 -11.50
C LYS A 324 -8.82 37.95 -12.88
N SER A 325 -9.36 36.74 -12.98
CA SER A 325 -9.62 36.10 -14.27
C SER A 325 -10.87 36.69 -14.93
N PRO A 326 -11.01 36.59 -16.28
CA PRO A 326 -12.26 36.92 -16.95
C PRO A 326 -13.45 36.19 -16.31
N LYS A 327 -14.57 36.91 -16.10
CA LYS A 327 -15.79 36.39 -15.48
C LYS A 327 -16.59 35.51 -16.48
N PRO A 328 -17.40 34.55 -16.00
CA PRO A 328 -18.33 33.80 -16.84
C PRO A 328 -19.37 34.71 -17.48
N TYR A 329 -19.84 34.35 -18.67
CA TYR A 329 -20.81 35.16 -19.42
C TYR A 329 -21.72 34.28 -20.28
N SER A 330 -22.86 34.83 -20.69
CA SER A 330 -23.80 34.17 -21.61
C SER A 330 -23.90 34.94 -22.93
N VAL A 331 -24.00 34.21 -24.05
CA VAL A 331 -24.34 34.77 -25.36
C VAL A 331 -25.53 33.99 -25.90
N GLY A 332 -26.69 34.64 -26.00
CA GLY A 332 -27.95 33.96 -26.29
C GLY A 332 -28.24 32.87 -25.25
N LYS A 333 -28.51 31.64 -25.71
CA LYS A 333 -28.79 30.47 -24.85
C LYS A 333 -27.54 29.69 -24.41
N ARG A 334 -26.33 30.19 -24.70
CA ARG A 334 -25.07 29.49 -24.41
C ARG A 334 -24.35 30.17 -23.26
N PHE A 335 -23.87 29.36 -22.33
CA PHE A 335 -23.06 29.77 -21.18
C PHE A 335 -21.58 29.47 -21.42
N TYR A 336 -20.70 30.44 -21.13
CA TYR A 336 -19.27 30.36 -21.36
C TYR A 336 -18.49 30.58 -20.07
N VAL A 337 -17.53 29.69 -19.80
CA VAL A 337 -16.57 29.83 -18.70
C VAL A 337 -15.16 29.97 -19.26
N PRO A 338 -14.46 31.09 -19.01
CA PRO A 338 -13.09 31.29 -19.49
C PRO A 338 -12.12 30.23 -18.94
N LEU A 339 -11.30 29.63 -19.82
CA LEU A 339 -10.31 28.61 -19.42
C LEU A 339 -9.33 29.10 -18.34
N LYS A 340 -8.88 30.37 -18.44
CA LYS A 340 -8.01 31.00 -17.45
C LYS A 340 -8.63 31.01 -16.04
N ARG A 341 -9.97 31.05 -15.95
CA ARG A 341 -10.71 30.94 -14.68
C ARG A 341 -10.68 29.51 -14.15
N LEU A 342 -10.92 28.52 -15.02
CA LEU A 342 -10.95 27.10 -14.65
C LEU A 342 -9.59 26.61 -14.15
N ILE A 343 -8.49 27.04 -14.78
CA ILE A 343 -7.12 26.70 -14.35
C ILE A 343 -6.77 27.36 -13.00
N GLY A 344 -7.52 28.36 -12.55
CA GLY A 344 -7.38 28.90 -11.20
C GLY A 344 -7.77 27.91 -10.09
N TYR A 345 -8.59 26.90 -10.40
CA TYR A 345 -9.01 25.89 -9.42
C TYR A 345 -7.90 24.84 -9.20
N PRO A 346 -7.54 24.52 -7.93
CA PRO A 346 -6.33 23.76 -7.63
C PRO A 346 -6.25 22.39 -8.30
N LYS A 347 -7.35 21.64 -8.30
CA LYS A 347 -7.39 20.29 -8.85
C LYS A 347 -7.30 20.29 -10.38
N VAL A 348 -7.98 21.22 -11.05
CA VAL A 348 -7.88 21.42 -12.49
C VAL A 348 -6.45 21.84 -12.87
N ASN A 349 -5.87 22.79 -12.13
CA ASN A 349 -4.50 23.25 -12.36
C ASN A 349 -3.49 22.11 -12.29
N ARG A 350 -3.55 21.31 -11.21
CA ARG A 350 -2.69 20.14 -11.03
C ARG A 350 -2.79 19.17 -12.21
N LEU A 351 -4.00 18.77 -12.60
CA LEU A 351 -4.21 17.81 -13.68
C LEU A 351 -3.76 18.36 -15.04
N VAL A 352 -3.93 19.67 -15.29
CA VAL A 352 -3.44 20.32 -16.52
C VAL A 352 -1.91 20.35 -16.56
N ALA A 353 -1.24 20.59 -15.43
CA ALA A 353 0.21 20.53 -15.34
C ALA A 353 0.73 19.15 -15.75
N ASP A 354 0.12 18.08 -15.23
CA ASP A 354 0.48 16.68 -15.55
C ASP A 354 0.26 16.34 -17.04
N VAL A 355 -0.78 16.90 -17.67
CA VAL A 355 -1.02 16.78 -19.13
C VAL A 355 0.05 17.52 -19.93
N SER A 356 0.46 18.71 -19.50
CA SER A 356 1.45 19.53 -20.22
C SER A 356 2.87 18.95 -20.19
N THR A 357 3.22 18.23 -19.12
CA THR A 357 4.48 17.49 -19.01
C THR A 357 4.48 16.19 -19.82
N SER A 358 3.29 15.66 -20.12
CA SER A 358 3.11 14.49 -20.99
C SER A 358 3.23 14.94 -22.45
N GLN A 359 4.43 14.92 -23.03
CA GLN A 359 4.72 15.32 -24.43
C GLN A 359 3.81 14.63 -25.46
N CYS A 360 2.65 15.21 -25.76
CA CYS A 360 1.87 14.97 -26.97
C CYS A 360 0.77 16.02 -27.13
N ALA A 361 1.08 17.06 -27.92
CA ALA A 361 0.19 17.98 -28.64
C ALA A 361 -1.24 18.17 -28.09
N CYS A 362 -1.44 19.24 -27.31
CA CYS A 362 -2.77 19.77 -27.02
C CYS A 362 -3.30 20.56 -28.23
N SER A 363 -3.97 19.89 -29.16
CA SER A 363 -4.90 20.51 -30.10
C SER A 363 -6.30 19.94 -29.85
N GLY A 364 -7.11 20.66 -29.08
CA GLY A 364 -8.56 20.42 -29.00
C GLY A 364 -9.12 20.14 -27.61
N PHE A 365 -9.12 21.13 -26.71
CA PHE A 365 -10.12 21.18 -25.64
C PHE A 365 -11.27 22.08 -26.06
N PHE A 366 -12.31 21.51 -26.67
CA PHE A 366 -13.60 22.16 -26.84
C PHE A 366 -14.53 21.74 -25.71
N VAL A 367 -14.79 22.64 -24.77
CA VAL A 367 -15.92 22.50 -23.84
C VAL A 367 -17.19 22.65 -24.69
N ARG A 368 -17.97 21.57 -24.83
CA ARG A 368 -19.27 21.62 -25.52
C ARG A 368 -20.19 22.62 -24.81
N PRO A 369 -20.97 23.41 -25.56
CA PRO A 369 -21.97 24.31 -24.97
C PRO A 369 -23.04 23.50 -24.25
N MET A 370 -23.27 23.79 -22.96
CA MET A 370 -24.49 23.38 -22.26
C MET A 370 -25.60 24.37 -22.61
N LEU A 371 -26.73 23.84 -23.08
CA LEU A 371 -27.96 24.60 -23.27
C LEU A 371 -28.50 25.03 -21.91
N MET A 372 -28.96 26.27 -21.82
CA MET A 372 -29.68 26.82 -20.66
C MET A 372 -30.99 26.09 -20.40
#